data_AF-A0A534W4U4-F1
#
_entry.id   AF-A0A534W4U4-F1
#
_cell.length_a   1.000
_cell.length_b   1.000
_cell.length_c   1.000
_cell.angle_alpha   90.00
_cell.angle_beta   90.00
_cell.angle_gamma   90.00
#
_symmetry.space_group_name_H-M   'P 1'
#
loop_
_entity.id
_entity.type
_entity.pdbx_description
1 polymer ?
#
loop_
_entity_poly.entity_id
_entity_poly.type
_entity_poly.pdbx_seq_one_letter_code
_entity_poly.pdbx_strand_id
1 'polypeptide(L)'
;MMIYAFDVDDTLEISGGPVRLAELVVLRRAGHVLGLCGNWAVVTATVPRWHRLFSFIGPMETSKASFLAQVKRHCAADDYVMIGNDPLVFGQSPDREAAEQAGWRFLREAEFAAGAR
;
A
#
# COMPACT_ATOMS: atom_id res chain seq x y z
N MET A 1 -13.23 10.09 0.21
CA MET A 1 -12.73 8.72 0.40
C MET A 1 -11.49 8.53 -0.47
N MET A 2 -10.38 8.05 0.12
CA MET A 2 -9.14 7.72 -0.60
C MET A 2 -8.92 6.22 -0.63
N ILE A 3 -8.20 5.75 -1.65
CA ILE A 3 -7.72 4.37 -1.72
C ILE A 3 -6.20 4.37 -1.51
N TYR A 4 -5.75 3.67 -0.48
CA TYR A 4 -4.35 3.45 -0.19
C TYR A 4 -3.95 2.03 -0.56
N ALA A 5 -2.87 1.88 -1.30
CA ALA A 5 -2.18 0.61 -1.51
C ALA A 5 -0.84 0.66 -0.81
N PHE A 6 -0.59 -0.28 0.09
CA PHE A 6 0.67 -0.36 0.83
C PHE A 6 1.51 -1.50 0.25
N ASP A 7 2.76 -1.20 -0.09
CA ASP A 7 3.78 -2.24 -0.08
C ASP A 7 3.95 -2.82 1.33
N VAL A 8 4.64 -3.96 1.44
CA VAL A 8 4.78 -4.70 2.68
C VAL A 8 6.18 -4.61 3.22
N ASP A 9 7.17 -5.06 2.45
CA ASP A 9 8.55 -5.24 2.91
C ASP A 9 9.24 -3.88 3.01
N ASP A 10 9.89 -3.60 4.14
CA ASP A 10 10.47 -2.30 4.50
C ASP A 10 9.46 -1.12 4.52
N THR A 11 8.17 -1.39 4.33
CA THR A 11 7.09 -0.38 4.36
C THR A 11 6.27 -0.49 5.64
N LEU A 12 5.74 -1.67 5.95
CA LEU A 12 4.92 -1.92 7.14
C LEU A 12 5.79 -2.37 8.33
N GLU A 13 5.40 -1.99 9.56
CA GLU A 13 6.13 -2.34 10.80
C GLU A 13 6.30 -3.84 11.01
N ILE A 14 5.36 -4.64 10.49
CA ILE A 14 5.38 -6.10 10.57
C ILE A 14 6.39 -6.74 9.61
N SER A 15 6.92 -5.97 8.66
CA SER A 15 7.95 -6.41 7.70
C SER A 15 9.09 -5.39 7.59
N GLY A 16 9.51 -4.81 8.73
CA GLY A 16 10.72 -4.00 8.82
C GLY A 16 10.58 -2.51 8.50
N GLY A 17 9.40 -2.04 8.10
CA GLY A 17 9.16 -0.63 7.75
C GLY A 17 8.65 0.25 8.89
N PRO A 18 8.50 1.57 8.66
CA PRO A 18 8.07 2.52 9.68
C PRO A 18 6.54 2.66 9.82
N VAL A 19 5.75 2.15 8.87
CA VAL A 19 4.29 2.35 8.86
C VAL A 19 3.61 1.41 9.84
N ARG A 20 3.02 1.97 10.89
CA ARG A 20 2.39 1.20 11.96
C ARG A 20 0.97 0.75 11.62
N LEU A 21 0.59 -0.47 11.97
CA LEU A 21 -0.76 -0.99 11.77
C LEU A 21 -1.81 -0.15 12.52
N ALA A 22 -1.45 0.43 13.65
CA ALA A 22 -2.32 1.33 14.41
C ALA A 22 -2.76 2.56 13.59
N GLU A 23 -1.89 3.08 12.72
CA GLU A 23 -2.20 4.22 11.85
C GLU A 23 -3.14 3.82 10.72
N LEU A 24 -2.98 2.59 10.20
CA LEU A 24 -3.89 2.02 9.22
C LEU A 24 -5.30 1.86 9.81
N VAL A 25 -5.41 1.44 11.07
CA VAL A 25 -6.71 1.37 11.75
C VAL A 25 -7.41 2.73 11.80
N VAL A 26 -6.66 3.82 12.02
CA VAL A 26 -7.20 5.18 12.01
C VAL A 26 -7.72 5.54 10.61
N LEU A 27 -6.95 5.28 9.55
CA LEU A 27 -7.40 5.53 8.18
C LEU A 27 -8.66 4.72 7.83
N ARG A 28 -8.68 3.44 8.19
CA ARG A 28 -9.83 2.57 7.92
C ARG A 28 -11.10 3.08 8.62
N ARG A 29 -10.98 3.58 9.85
CA ARG A 29 -12.08 4.18 10.63
C ARG A 29 -12.55 5.52 10.06
N ALA A 30 -11.66 6.29 9.46
CA ALA A 30 -12.00 7.52 8.73
C ALA A 30 -12.71 7.27 7.38
N GLY A 31 -12.93 5.99 7.02
CA GLY A 31 -13.68 5.61 5.83
C GLY A 31 -12.83 5.43 4.58
N HIS A 32 -11.49 5.43 4.71
CA HIS A 32 -10.60 5.12 3.59
C HIS A 32 -10.57 3.61 3.30
N VAL A 33 -10.27 3.27 2.05
CA VAL A 33 -10.04 1.90 1.60
C VAL A 33 -8.55 1.64 1.64
N LEU A 34 -8.15 0.56 2.29
CA LEU A 34 -6.74 0.16 2.39
C LEU A 34 -6.56 -1.18 1.68
N GLY A 35 -5.45 -1.38 0.99
CA GLY A 35 -5.10 -2.67 0.44
C GLY A 35 -3.60 -2.88 0.39
N LEU A 36 -3.21 -4.12 0.11
CA LEU A 36 -1.81 -4.52 -0.01
C LEU A 36 -1.43 -4.62 -1.48
N CYS A 37 -0.26 -4.10 -1.83
CA CYS A 37 0.36 -4.15 -3.15
C CYS A 37 1.84 -4.52 -2.98
N GLY A 38 2.12 -5.79 -2.69
CA GLY A 38 3.45 -6.30 -2.33
C GLY A 38 3.39 -7.73 -1.82
N ASN A 39 4.32 -8.10 -0.94
CA ASN A 39 4.39 -9.42 -0.31
C ASN A 39 3.27 -9.63 0.75
N TRP A 40 2.02 -9.64 0.29
CA TRP A 40 0.82 -9.73 1.13
C TRP A 40 0.79 -11.00 2.00
N ALA A 41 1.52 -12.05 1.62
CA ALA A 41 1.61 -13.30 2.38
C ALA A 41 2.08 -13.05 3.81
N VAL A 42 3.07 -12.17 4.01
CA VAL A 42 3.58 -11.78 5.35
C VAL A 42 2.44 -11.26 6.22
N VAL A 43 1.62 -10.35 5.70
CA VAL A 43 0.50 -9.76 6.44
C VAL A 43 -0.56 -10.81 6.75
N THR A 44 -0.95 -11.62 5.76
CA THR A 44 -2.01 -12.62 5.96
C THR A 44 -1.61 -13.73 6.93
N ALA A 45 -0.32 -14.04 7.03
CA ALA A 45 0.21 -15.03 7.97
C ALA A 45 0.38 -14.48 9.39
N THR A 46 0.65 -13.17 9.56
CA THR A 46 1.05 -12.58 10.85
C THR A 46 -0.03 -11.73 11.51
N VAL A 47 -0.95 -11.14 10.75
CA VAL A 47 -1.98 -10.22 11.26
C VAL A 47 -3.32 -10.93 11.40
N PRO A 48 -3.79 -11.24 12.62
CA PRO A 48 -5.09 -11.86 12.81
C PRO A 48 -6.21 -10.97 12.30
N ARG A 49 -7.16 -11.57 11.56
CA ARG A 49 -8.31 -10.86 10.97
C ARG A 49 -7.90 -9.69 10.06
N TRP A 50 -6.78 -9.82 9.35
CA TRP A 50 -6.29 -8.83 8.38
C TRP A 50 -7.37 -8.30 7.43
N HIS A 51 -8.33 -9.15 7.04
CA HIS A 51 -9.45 -8.83 6.14
C HIS A 51 -10.40 -7.74 6.69
N ARG A 52 -10.33 -7.43 7.98
CA ARG A 52 -11.08 -6.31 8.57
C ARG A 52 -10.39 -4.96 8.33
N LEU A 53 -9.09 -4.98 8.10
CA LEU A 53 -8.27 -3.79 7.89
C LEU A 53 -8.04 -3.52 6.39
N PHE A 54 -7.69 -4.56 5.63
CA PHE A 54 -7.41 -4.47 4.21
C PHE A 54 -8.58 -5.00 3.37
N SER A 55 -9.00 -4.19 2.40
CA SER A 55 -10.10 -4.47 1.47
C SER A 55 -9.67 -5.28 0.25
N PHE A 56 -8.38 -5.23 -0.11
CA PHE A 56 -7.81 -6.01 -1.20
C PHE A 56 -6.35 -6.37 -0.93
N ILE A 57 -5.87 -7.42 -1.59
CA ILE A 57 -4.49 -7.88 -1.53
C ILE A 57 -4.01 -8.21 -2.94
N GLY A 58 -2.74 -7.95 -3.22
CA GLY A 58 -2.11 -8.22 -4.50
C GLY A 58 -0.69 -7.64 -4.56
N PRO A 59 -0.08 -7.60 -5.75
CA PRO A 59 -0.57 -8.23 -6.98
C PRO A 59 -0.49 -9.78 -6.90
N MET A 60 -1.40 -10.48 -7.57
CA MET A 60 -1.33 -11.95 -7.80
C MET A 60 -1.12 -12.19 -9.29
N GLU A 61 -0.02 -12.86 -9.65
CA GLU A 61 0.31 -13.21 -11.05
C GLU A 61 0.29 -12.01 -12.02
N THR A 62 0.53 -10.79 -11.52
CA THR A 62 0.54 -9.57 -12.30
C THR A 62 1.56 -8.57 -11.74
N SER A 63 1.81 -7.47 -12.47
CA SER A 63 2.68 -6.40 -11.98
C SER A 63 1.94 -5.49 -11.00
N LYS A 64 2.69 -4.79 -10.13
CA LYS A 64 2.12 -3.75 -9.25
C LYS A 64 1.38 -2.69 -10.07
N ALA A 65 1.99 -2.18 -11.14
CA ALA A 65 1.38 -1.16 -12.01
C ALA A 65 0.04 -1.62 -12.59
N SER A 66 -0.01 -2.83 -13.16
CA SER A 66 -1.24 -3.39 -13.73
C SER A 66 -2.31 -3.61 -12.67
N PHE A 67 -1.93 -4.09 -11.49
CA PHE A 67 -2.86 -4.26 -10.37
C PHE A 67 -3.46 -2.94 -9.90
N LEU A 68 -2.63 -1.93 -9.65
CA LEU A 68 -3.06 -0.58 -9.25
C LEU A 68 -3.95 0.07 -10.32
N ALA A 69 -3.60 -0.09 -11.60
CA ALA A 69 -4.41 0.42 -12.71
C ALA A 69 -5.80 -0.23 -12.76
N GLN A 70 -5.90 -1.54 -12.49
CA GLN A 70 -7.19 -2.23 -12.40
C GLN A 70 -8.03 -1.73 -11.22
N VAL A 71 -7.42 -1.54 -10.05
CA VAL A 71 -8.12 -0.97 -8.88
C VAL A 71 -8.68 0.41 -9.22
N LYS A 72 -7.86 1.30 -9.82
CA LYS A 72 -8.30 2.65 -10.21
C LYS A 72 -9.38 2.65 -11.30
N ARG A 73 -9.31 1.71 -12.24
CA ARG A 73 -10.31 1.57 -13.32
C ARG A 73 -11.68 1.18 -12.80
N HIS A 74 -11.74 0.40 -11.73
CA HIS A 74 -12.97 -0.26 -11.28
C HIS A 74 -13.50 0.21 -9.91
N CYS A 75 -12.70 0.93 -9.13
CA CYS A 75 -13.09 1.46 -7.83
C CYS A 75 -12.98 2.98 -7.83
N ALA A 76 -14.08 3.70 -7.63
CA ALA A 76 -14.09 5.15 -7.59
C ALA A 76 -13.52 5.69 -6.26
N ALA A 77 -12.69 6.73 -6.34
CA ALA A 77 -12.10 7.44 -5.20
C ALA A 77 -11.76 8.89 -5.54
N ASP A 78 -11.60 9.71 -4.51
CA ASP A 78 -11.17 11.11 -4.66
C ASP A 78 -9.66 11.19 -4.98
N ASP A 79 -8.87 10.26 -4.41
CA ASP A 79 -7.44 10.12 -4.66
C ASP A 79 -6.98 8.66 -4.46
N TYR A 80 -5.86 8.31 -5.09
CA TYR A 80 -5.26 6.98 -5.06
C TYR A 80 -3.78 7.11 -4.71
N VAL A 81 -3.37 6.49 -3.61
CA VAL A 81 -2.03 6.65 -3.04
C VAL A 81 -1.35 5.30 -2.88
N MET A 82 -0.19 5.15 -3.50
CA MET A 82 0.72 4.03 -3.25
C MET A 82 1.73 4.45 -2.18
N ILE A 83 1.75 3.70 -1.08
CA ILE A 83 2.73 3.84 -0.01
C ILE A 83 3.73 2.71 -0.16
N GLY A 84 5.00 3.05 -0.28
CA GLY A 84 6.05 2.06 -0.42
C GLY A 84 7.41 2.65 -0.11
N ASN A 85 8.40 1.77 -0.02
CA ASN A 85 9.78 2.19 0.06
C ASN A 85 10.28 2.64 -1.32
N ASP A 86 11.20 3.60 -1.30
CA ASP A 86 11.94 4.01 -2.50
C ASP A 86 13.42 3.76 -2.24
N PRO A 87 13.97 2.63 -2.74
CA PRO A 87 15.31 2.24 -2.38
C PRO A 87 16.33 3.11 -3.12
N LEU A 88 17.13 3.85 -2.35
CA LEU A 88 18.45 4.35 -2.78
C LEU A 88 19.47 3.20 -2.98
N VAL A 89 19.08 1.94 -2.76
CA VAL A 89 19.92 0.74 -2.78
C VAL A 89 19.41 -0.21 -3.86
N PHE A 90 20.25 -0.51 -4.86
CA PHE A 90 19.95 -1.43 -5.97
C PHE A 90 19.22 -2.72 -5.53
N GLY A 91 18.06 -3.01 -6.15
CA GLY A 91 17.49 -4.36 -6.21
C GLY A 91 16.15 -4.65 -5.52
N GLN A 92 15.42 -3.67 -4.99
CA GLN A 92 14.10 -3.88 -4.38
C GLN A 92 13.04 -2.89 -4.95
N SER A 93 11.76 -3.26 -4.81
CA SER A 93 10.55 -2.85 -5.58
C SER A 93 10.45 -1.39 -6.11
N PRO A 94 10.14 -1.18 -7.41
CA PRO A 94 9.95 0.15 -7.99
C PRO A 94 8.52 0.69 -7.74
N ASP A 95 8.16 0.88 -6.48
CA ASP A 95 6.79 1.27 -6.08
C ASP A 95 6.37 2.63 -6.65
N ARG A 96 7.31 3.58 -6.70
CA ARG A 96 7.11 4.89 -7.35
C ARG A 96 6.75 4.72 -8.82
N GLU A 97 7.55 3.96 -9.56
CA GLU A 97 7.33 3.75 -10.99
C GLU A 97 5.98 3.06 -11.24
N ALA A 98 5.65 2.05 -10.44
CA ALA A 98 4.36 1.36 -10.52
C ALA A 98 3.17 2.30 -10.25
N ALA A 99 3.30 3.19 -9.25
CA ALA A 99 2.30 4.19 -8.95
C ALA A 99 2.13 5.17 -10.12
N GLU A 100 3.23 5.72 -10.63
CA GLU A 100 3.22 6.66 -11.76
C GLU A 100 2.59 6.05 -13.01
N GLN A 101 2.97 4.82 -13.36
CA GLN A 101 2.39 4.08 -14.50
C GLN A 101 0.88 3.83 -14.34
N ALA A 102 0.41 3.62 -13.12
CA ALA A 102 -1.01 3.44 -12.82
C ALA A 102 -1.78 4.77 -12.68
N GLY A 103 -1.08 5.91 -12.70
CA GLY A 103 -1.63 7.23 -12.41
C GLY A 103 -2.03 7.42 -10.95
N TRP A 104 -1.34 6.75 -10.03
CA TRP A 104 -1.48 6.90 -8.58
C TRP A 104 -0.43 7.89 -8.09
N ARG A 105 -0.74 8.59 -7.00
CA ARG A 105 0.27 9.36 -6.27
C ARG A 105 1.16 8.39 -5.49
N PHE A 106 2.45 8.61 -5.51
CA PHE A 106 3.40 7.91 -4.64
C PHE A 106 3.69 8.74 -3.40
N LEU A 107 3.79 8.09 -2.24
CA LEU A 107 4.24 8.70 -0.99
C LEU A 107 5.16 7.72 -0.27
N ARG A 108 6.33 8.19 0.15
CA ARG A 108 7.30 7.31 0.83
C ARG A 108 6.77 6.88 2.18
N GLU A 109 7.10 5.66 2.56
CA GLU A 109 6.80 5.04 3.85
C GLU A 109 7.22 5.94 5.04
N ALA A 110 8.39 6.57 4.97
CA ALA A 110 8.89 7.44 6.03
C ALA A 110 8.11 8.76 6.13
N GLU A 111 7.69 9.33 5.00
CA GLU A 111 6.90 10.56 4.95
C GLU A 111 5.48 10.29 5.47
N PHE A 112 4.90 9.15 5.07
CA PHE A 112 3.61 8.71 5.57
C PHE A 112 3.63 8.50 7.10
N ALA A 113 4.66 7.83 7.62
CA ALA A 113 4.86 7.62 9.06
C ALA A 113 5.06 8.94 9.83
N ALA A 114 5.62 9.96 9.17
CA ALA A 114 5.73 11.32 9.71
C ALA A 114 4.41 12.13 9.65
N GLY A 115 3.35 11.57 9.06
CA GLY A 115 2.02 12.17 9.01
C GLY A 115 1.59 12.74 7.66
N ALA A 116 2.40 12.60 6.60
CA ALA A 116 1.99 13.00 5.25
C ALA A 116 0.84 12.10 4.75
N ARG A 117 -0.07 12.65 3.92
CA ARG A 117 -1.26 11.94 3.43
C ARG A 117 -1.50 12.15 1.95
#